data_AF-A0A426YS95-F1
#
_entry.id   AF-A0A426YS95-F1
#
_cell.length_a   1.000
_cell.length_b   1.000
_cell.length_c   1.000
_cell.angle_alpha   90.00
_cell.angle_beta   90.00
_cell.angle_gamma   90.00
#
_symmetry.space_group_name_H-M   'P 1'
#
loop_
_entity.id
_entity.type
_entity.pdbx_description
1 polymer ?
#
loop_
_entity_poly.entity_id
_entity_poly.type
_entity_poly.pdbx_seq_one_letter_code
_entity_poly.pdbx_strand_id
1 'polypeptide(L)'
;MILVDVNTPGVHIRRPLLVFGFDDAPHGHAEITFENVRVPVKNILLGEGRGFEIAQVAAPNMALRVLDFAMQVHGAAGLSSDTVLAHLWATARTLRIADGPDEVHLGTIAKLELRRAKL
;
A
#
# COMPACT_ATOMS: atom_id res chain seq x y z
N MET A 1 -10.66 -2.61 -11.01
CA MET A 1 -9.24 -2.94 -11.22
C MET A 1 -9.09 -3.48 -12.65
N ILE A 2 -8.00 -3.18 -13.35
CA ILE A 2 -7.80 -3.63 -14.75
C ILE A 2 -6.35 -4.08 -14.96
N LEU A 3 -6.15 -5.16 -15.71
CA LEU A 3 -4.82 -5.65 -16.08
C LEU A 3 -4.26 -4.90 -17.28
N VAL A 4 -3.03 -4.41 -17.16
CA VAL A 4 -2.28 -3.77 -18.24
C VAL A 4 -0.90 -4.43 -18.31
N ASP A 5 -0.51 -4.92 -19.49
CA ASP A 5 0.84 -5.42 -19.73
C ASP A 5 1.82 -4.24 -19.73
N VAL A 6 2.95 -4.36 -19.03
CA VAL A 6 3.97 -3.31 -18.91
C VAL A 6 4.55 -2.88 -20.26
N ASN A 7 4.53 -3.76 -21.25
CA ASN A 7 5.03 -3.48 -22.60
C ASN A 7 3.96 -2.86 -23.51
N THR A 8 2.76 -2.57 -22.99
CA THR A 8 1.69 -1.95 -23.78
C THR A 8 2.14 -0.56 -24.25
N PRO A 9 2.01 -0.20 -25.55
CA PRO A 9 2.34 1.14 -26.03
C PRO A 9 1.65 2.24 -25.22
N GLY A 10 2.44 3.24 -24.79
CA GLY A 10 1.98 4.34 -23.94
C GLY A 10 2.23 4.13 -22.43
N VAL A 11 2.70 2.95 -22.00
CA VAL A 11 3.17 2.74 -20.62
C VAL A 11 4.62 3.22 -20.52
N HIS A 12 4.89 4.15 -19.61
CA HIS A 12 6.24 4.68 -19.39
C HIS A 12 6.61 4.65 -17.91
N ILE A 13 7.66 3.89 -17.57
CA ILE A 13 8.28 3.92 -16.24
C ILE A 13 9.21 5.13 -16.18
N ARG A 14 8.91 6.10 -15.31
CA ARG A 14 9.61 7.39 -15.28
C ARG A 14 10.81 7.39 -14.35
N ARG A 15 10.61 6.98 -13.10
CA ARG A 15 11.66 6.99 -12.06
C ARG A 15 11.29 6.10 -10.87
N PRO A 16 12.27 5.61 -10.10
CA PRO A 16 12.00 4.99 -8.81
C PRO A 16 11.55 6.03 -7.76
N LEU A 17 10.82 5.58 -6.76
CA LEU A 17 10.42 6.32 -5.57
C LEU A 17 11.02 5.64 -4.34
N LEU A 18 11.63 6.43 -3.46
CA LEU A 18 12.20 5.93 -2.21
C LEU A 18 11.20 6.08 -1.07
N VAL A 19 11.09 5.07 -0.22
CA VAL A 19 10.25 5.06 0.98
C VAL A 19 11.14 5.35 2.18
N PHE A 20 11.02 6.55 2.77
CA PHE A 20 11.92 6.99 3.85
C PHE A 20 13.42 6.86 3.51
N GLY A 21 13.77 6.93 2.23
CA GLY A 21 15.15 6.77 1.75
C GLY A 21 15.54 5.33 1.38
N PHE A 22 14.69 4.34 1.63
CA PHE A 22 14.89 2.96 1.16
C PHE A 22 14.44 2.79 -0.30
N ASP A 23 15.21 2.03 -1.07
CA ASP A 23 14.94 1.75 -2.50
C ASP A 23 14.10 0.49 -2.73
N ASP A 24 13.90 -0.33 -1.69
CA ASP A 24 13.15 -1.59 -1.68
C ASP A 24 13.55 -2.56 -2.81
N ALA A 25 14.83 -2.54 -3.20
CA ALA A 25 15.36 -3.42 -4.22
C ALA A 25 15.24 -4.91 -3.81
N PRO A 26 14.94 -5.84 -4.73
CA PRO A 26 14.79 -5.64 -6.18
C PRO A 26 13.38 -5.26 -6.66
N HIS A 27 12.39 -5.16 -5.77
CA HIS A 27 10.98 -4.93 -6.15
C HIS A 27 10.72 -3.45 -6.43
N GLY A 28 11.09 -2.57 -5.49
CA GLY A 28 11.03 -1.12 -5.58
C GLY A 28 9.63 -0.52 -5.75
N HIS A 29 9.60 0.81 -5.82
CA HIS A 29 8.41 1.59 -6.15
C HIS A 29 8.74 2.53 -7.32
N ALA A 30 7.79 2.77 -8.22
CA ALA A 30 8.04 3.58 -9.41
C ALA A 30 6.88 4.51 -9.75
N GLU A 31 7.22 5.66 -10.32
CA GLU A 31 6.28 6.53 -11.02
C GLU A 31 6.08 5.99 -12.44
N ILE A 32 4.82 5.69 -12.80
CA ILE A 32 4.45 5.17 -14.12
C ILE A 32 3.38 6.08 -14.72
N THR A 33 3.59 6.53 -15.95
CA THR A 33 2.60 7.30 -16.71
C THR A 33 1.97 6.43 -17.80
N PHE A 34 0.65 6.56 -17.98
CA PHE A 34 -0.11 5.87 -19.03
C PHE A 34 -0.61 6.91 -20.04
N GLU A 35 -0.04 6.92 -21.24
CA GLU A 35 -0.36 7.86 -22.32
C GLU A 35 -1.11 7.14 -23.46
N ASN A 36 -2.42 7.32 -23.53
CA ASN A 36 -3.28 6.70 -24.56
C ASN A 36 -3.20 5.16 -24.61
N VAL A 37 -2.97 4.51 -23.47
CA VAL A 37 -2.89 3.05 -23.33
C VAL A 37 -4.24 2.41 -23.61
N ARG A 38 -4.25 1.34 -24.43
CA ARG A 38 -5.45 0.59 -24.80
C ARG A 38 -5.30 -0.87 -24.40
N VAL A 39 -6.34 -1.43 -23.79
CA VAL A 39 -6.40 -2.85 -23.37
C VAL A 39 -7.78 -3.47 -23.65
N PRO A 40 -7.88 -4.80 -23.79
CA PRO A 40 -9.16 -5.48 -23.97
C PRO A 40 -10.08 -5.38 -22.74
N VAL A 41 -11.40 -5.32 -22.94
CA VAL A 41 -12.41 -5.25 -21.85
C VAL A 41 -12.31 -6.43 -20.88
N LYS A 42 -11.96 -7.62 -21.37
CA LYS A 42 -11.76 -8.83 -20.54
C LYS A 42 -10.67 -8.70 -19.49
N ASN A 43 -9.83 -7.67 -19.55
CA ASN A 43 -8.81 -7.39 -18.55
C ASN A 43 -9.37 -6.73 -17.29
N ILE A 44 -10.66 -6.34 -17.27
CA ILE A 44 -11.33 -5.84 -16.06
C ILE A 44 -11.45 -7.00 -15.07
N LEU A 45 -10.95 -6.79 -13.85
CA LEU A 45 -11.07 -7.75 -12.77
C LEU A 45 -12.36 -7.51 -11.98
N LEU A 46 -13.12 -8.58 -11.73
CA LEU A 46 -14.37 -8.66 -10.95
C LEU A 46 -15.57 -7.84 -11.49
N GLY A 47 -15.33 -6.68 -12.09
CA GLY A 47 -16.34 -5.78 -12.62
C GLY A 47 -15.99 -4.31 -12.37
N GLU A 48 -16.68 -3.42 -13.08
CA GLU A 48 -16.54 -1.97 -12.89
C GLU A 48 -16.99 -1.56 -11.48
N GLY A 49 -16.28 -0.60 -10.88
CA GLY A 49 -16.60 -0.09 -9.53
C GLY A 49 -16.14 -0.95 -8.34
N ARG A 50 -15.62 -2.16 -8.57
CA ARG A 50 -15.26 -3.11 -7.50
C ARG A 50 -13.80 -3.06 -7.04
N GLY A 51 -13.10 -1.94 -7.28
CA GLY A 51 -11.66 -1.81 -6.99
C GLY A 51 -11.29 -1.74 -5.50
N PHE A 52 -12.22 -1.36 -4.62
CA PHE A 52 -11.96 -1.05 -3.21
C PHE A 52 -12.41 -2.14 -2.23
N GLU A 53 -12.77 -3.33 -2.69
CA GLU A 53 -13.33 -4.39 -1.82
C GLU A 53 -12.29 -5.13 -0.96
N ILE A 54 -11.00 -4.77 -1.05
CA ILE A 54 -9.92 -5.38 -0.27
C ILE A 54 -9.63 -4.45 0.90
N ALA A 55 -9.91 -4.88 2.14
CA ALA A 55 -9.78 -4.03 3.33
C ALA A 55 -8.78 -4.55 4.36
N GLN A 56 -7.89 -3.67 4.85
CA GLN A 56 -6.89 -3.98 5.87
C GLN A 56 -6.60 -2.76 6.76
N VAL A 57 -6.85 -2.85 8.08
CA VAL A 57 -6.64 -1.72 9.04
C VAL A 57 -5.89 -2.14 10.31
N ALA A 58 -6.30 -3.25 10.93
CA ALA A 58 -5.82 -3.60 12.27
C ALA A 58 -4.35 -4.04 12.31
N ALA A 59 -3.92 -4.84 11.32
CA ALA A 59 -2.59 -5.44 11.30
C ALA A 59 -1.45 -4.41 11.18
N PRO A 60 -1.48 -3.46 10.22
CA PRO A 60 -0.43 -2.45 10.07
C PRO A 60 -0.28 -1.55 11.30
N ASN A 61 -1.41 -1.13 11.90
CA ASN A 61 -1.40 -0.30 13.09
C ASN A 61 -0.79 -1.01 14.31
N MET A 62 -1.06 -2.31 14.49
CA MET A 62 -0.43 -3.09 15.56
C MET A 62 1.07 -3.27 15.33
N ALA A 63 1.47 -3.62 14.10
CA ALA A 63 2.87 -3.80 13.75
C ALA A 63 3.70 -2.53 14.01
N LEU A 64 3.19 -1.36 13.60
CA LEU A 64 3.85 -0.08 13.86
C LEU A 64 4.08 0.18 15.34
N ARG A 65 3.10 -0.09 16.20
CA ARG A 65 3.24 0.11 17.65
C ARG A 65 4.34 -0.76 18.26
N VAL A 66 4.41 -2.02 17.84
CA VAL A 66 5.43 -2.96 18.32
C VAL A 66 6.82 -2.55 17.82
N LEU A 67 6.93 -2.17 16.55
CA LEU A 67 8.19 -1.74 15.94
C LEU A 67 8.70 -0.44 16.55
N ASP A 68 7.82 0.54 16.76
CA ASP A 68 8.16 1.82 17.39
C ASP A 68 8.71 1.62 18.81
N PHE A 69 8.04 0.77 19.60
CA PHE A 69 8.54 0.40 20.92
C PHE A 69 9.91 -0.31 20.86
N ALA A 70 10.09 -1.24 19.93
CA ALA A 70 11.37 -1.91 19.75
C ALA A 70 12.49 -0.93 19.37
N MET A 71 12.23 0.00 18.44
CA MET A 71 13.18 1.04 18.05
C MET A 71 13.56 1.90 19.26
N GLN A 72 12.57 2.33 20.05
CA GLN A 72 12.79 3.12 21.25
C GLN A 72 13.71 2.41 22.26
N VAL A 73 13.52 1.11 22.48
CA VAL A 73 14.36 0.30 23.37
C VAL A 73 15.82 0.21 22.87
N HIS A 74 16.03 0.19 21.55
CA HIS A 74 17.36 0.13 20.94
C HIS A 74 18.04 1.50 20.82
N GLY A 75 17.35 2.60 21.14
CA GLY A 75 17.87 3.96 21.01
C GLY A 75 18.32 4.27 19.58
N ALA A 76 19.50 4.88 19.42
CA ALA A 76 20.03 5.25 18.10
C ALA A 76 20.18 4.06 17.15
N ALA A 77 20.48 2.85 17.68
CA ALA A 77 20.59 1.64 16.86
C ALA A 77 19.23 1.20 16.26
N GLY A 78 18.11 1.60 16.88
CA GLY A 78 16.77 1.36 16.32
C GLY A 78 16.48 2.20 15.08
N LEU A 79 17.22 3.30 14.88
CA LEU A 79 17.10 4.21 13.73
C LEU A 79 18.18 3.98 12.67
N SER A 80 19.26 3.28 13.02
CA SER A 80 20.39 3.03 12.13
C SER A 80 20.18 1.78 11.29
N SER A 81 21.08 1.57 10.33
CA SER A 81 21.19 0.33 9.56
C SER A 81 21.77 -0.85 10.36
N ASP A 82 22.11 -0.66 11.64
CA ASP A 82 22.63 -1.74 12.49
C ASP A 82 21.53 -2.73 12.87
N THR A 83 20.25 -2.33 12.71
CA THR A 83 19.09 -3.20 12.88
C THR A 83 18.16 -3.10 11.68
N VAL A 84 17.25 -4.07 11.55
CA VAL A 84 16.20 -4.06 10.50
C VAL A 84 14.99 -3.19 10.87
N LEU A 85 14.96 -2.62 12.08
CA LEU A 85 13.76 -2.04 12.67
C LEU A 85 13.24 -0.84 11.89
N ALA A 86 14.12 0.07 11.48
CA ALA A 86 13.75 1.25 10.69
C ALA A 86 13.13 0.87 9.33
N HIS A 87 13.67 -0.16 8.67
CA HIS A 87 13.14 -0.65 7.40
C HIS A 87 11.76 -1.31 7.58
N LEU A 88 11.61 -2.20 8.57
CA LEU A 88 10.32 -2.84 8.87
C LEU A 88 9.24 -1.82 9.26
N TRP A 89 9.62 -0.79 10.03
CA TRP A 89 8.71 0.30 10.38
C TRP A 89 8.26 1.07 9.14
N ALA A 90 9.19 1.40 8.23
CA ALA A 90 8.88 2.08 6.97
C ALA A 90 7.91 1.25 6.10
N THR A 91 8.16 -0.06 5.95
CA THR A 91 7.25 -0.96 5.24
C THR A 91 5.86 -1.01 5.89
N ALA A 92 5.79 -1.20 7.21
CA ALA A 92 4.53 -1.23 7.94
C ALA A 92 3.76 0.10 7.84
N ARG A 93 4.48 1.23 7.74
CA ARG A 93 3.87 2.55 7.56
C ARG A 93 3.21 2.71 6.20
N THR A 94 3.81 2.16 5.16
CA THR A 94 3.28 2.15 3.79
C THR A 94 1.99 1.36 3.69
N LEU A 95 1.86 0.25 4.43
CA LEU A 95 0.65 -0.59 4.44
C LEU A 95 -0.61 0.09 5.00
N ARG A 96 -0.49 1.26 5.63
CA ARG A 96 -1.64 2.09 6.04
C ARG A 96 -2.20 2.96 4.91
N ILE A 97 -1.56 2.92 3.75
CA ILE A 97 -1.87 3.73 2.55
C ILE A 97 -2.09 2.79 1.36
N ALA A 98 -1.20 1.81 1.21
CA ALA A 98 -1.30 0.78 0.19
C ALA A 98 -2.63 0.01 0.30
N ASP A 99 -3.19 -0.37 -0.84
CA ASP A 99 -4.46 -1.10 -0.96
C ASP A 99 -5.67 -0.44 -0.27
N GLY A 100 -5.60 0.88 -0.06
CA GLY A 100 -6.65 1.70 0.53
C GLY A 100 -6.22 2.24 1.89
N PRO A 101 -6.27 3.57 2.08
CA PRO A 101 -6.00 4.17 3.38
C PRO A 101 -6.94 3.64 4.46
N ASP A 102 -6.47 3.60 5.70
CA ASP A 102 -7.25 3.16 6.86
C ASP A 102 -8.66 3.80 6.90
N GLU A 103 -8.79 5.08 6.54
CA GLU A 103 -10.04 5.83 6.54
C GLU A 103 -11.06 5.29 5.54
N VAL A 104 -10.61 4.81 4.38
CA VAL A 104 -11.49 4.20 3.37
C VAL A 104 -12.04 2.88 3.88
N HIS A 105 -11.19 2.07 4.53
CA HIS A 105 -11.58 0.79 5.11
C HIS A 105 -12.50 0.97 6.31
N LEU A 106 -12.21 1.91 7.21
CA LEU A 106 -13.08 2.27 8.34
C LEU A 106 -14.44 2.77 7.85
N GLY A 107 -14.48 3.56 6.79
CA GLY A 107 -15.73 4.01 6.17
C GLY A 107 -16.55 2.84 5.60
N THR A 108 -15.89 1.86 4.98
CA THR A 108 -16.55 0.63 4.51
C THR A 108 -17.10 -0.21 5.67
N ILE A 109 -16.29 -0.43 6.71
CA ILE A 109 -16.71 -1.15 7.92
C ILE A 109 -17.89 -0.45 8.58
N ALA A 110 -17.85 0.87 8.74
CA ALA A 110 -18.94 1.64 9.34
C ALA A 110 -20.25 1.46 8.57
N LYS A 111 -20.22 1.50 7.23
CA LYS A 111 -21.41 1.23 6.40
C LYS A 111 -21.94 -0.19 6.57
N LEU A 112 -21.06 -1.18 6.69
CA LEU A 112 -21.43 -2.57 6.90
C LEU A 112 -22.07 -2.78 8.28
N GLU A 113 -21.49 -2.19 9.34
CA GLU A 113 -22.02 -2.28 10.70
C GLU A 113 -23.37 -1.55 10.84
N LEU A 114 -23.55 -0.37 10.22
CA LEU A 114 -24.85 0.33 10.22
C LEU A 114 -25.94 -0.51 9.55
N ARG A 115 -25.64 -1.11 8.39
CA ARG A 115 -26.57 -2.03 7.70
C ARG A 115 -26.92 -3.23 8.56
N ARG A 116 -25.93 -3.81 9.25
CA ARG A 116 -26.13 -4.94 10.17
C ARG A 116 -26.99 -4.54 11.37
N ALA A 117 -26.78 -3.34 11.90
CA ALA A 117 -27.55 -2.78 13.00
C ALA A 117 -28.98 -2.37 12.61
N LYS A 118 -29.32 -2.38 11.31
CA LYS A 118 -30.61 -1.93 10.75
C LYS A 118 -30.95 -0.47 11.11
N LEU A 119 -29.93 0.39 11.19
CA LEU A 119 -30.08 1.84 11.33
C LEU A 119 -30.12 2.53 9.96
#